data_AF-A0A5T7QM59-F1
#
_entry.id   AF-A0A5T7QM59-F1
#
_cell.length_a   1.000
_cell.length_b   1.000
_cell.length_c   1.000
_cell.angle_alpha   90.00
_cell.angle_beta   90.00
_cell.angle_gamma   90.00
#
_symmetry.space_group_name_H-M   'P 1'
#
loop_
_entity.id
_entity.type
_entity.pdbx_description
1 polymer ?
#
loop_
_entity_poly.entity_id
_entity_poly.type
_entity_poly.pdbx_seq_one_letter_code
_entity_poly.pdbx_strand_id
1 'polypeptide(L)' 'MMICPLCGSAAHTRSSFQVSSLTKERYNQCQNINCSHTFVTHETFVRSIATPKES' A
#
# COMPACT_ATOMS: atom_id res chain seq x y z
N MET A 1 5.97 -3.64 1.71
CA MET A 1 5.20 -4.13 2.86
C MET A 1 4.87 -2.93 3.72
N MET A 2 3.60 -2.72 4.07
CA MET A 2 3.21 -1.56 4.89
C MET A 2 3.49 -1.86 6.37
N ILE A 3 3.82 -0.82 7.13
CA ILE A 3 3.92 -0.91 8.58
C ILE A 3 2.54 -0.63 9.18
N CYS A 4 2.09 -1.48 10.11
CA CYS A 4 0.83 -1.29 10.81
C CYS A 4 0.89 0.01 11.62
N PRO A 5 -0.03 0.96 11.40
CA PRO A 5 0.01 2.26 12.08
C PRO A 5 -0.33 2.15 13.58
N LEU A 6 -0.95 1.05 14.01
CA LEU A 6 -1.33 0.87 15.41
C LEU A 6 -0.21 0.28 16.28
N CYS A 7 0.57 -0.66 15.75
CA CYS A 7 1.52 -1.44 16.56
C CYS A 7 2.94 -1.52 15.98
N GLY A 8 3.20 -0.88 14.83
CA GLY A 8 4.52 -0.88 14.19
C GLY A 8 4.96 -2.22 13.58
N SER A 9 4.15 -3.28 13.70
CA SER A 9 4.46 -4.58 13.10
C SER A 9 4.21 -4.57 11.59
N ALA A 10 4.86 -5.49 10.87
CA ALA A 10 4.66 -5.69 9.45
C ALA A 10 3.18 -6.02 9.11
N ALA A 11 2.70 -5.48 7.99
CA ALA A 11 1.38 -5.75 7.45
C ALA A 11 1.46 -6.19 5.97
N HIS A 12 0.77 -7.27 5.63
CA HIS A 12 0.69 -7.79 4.27
C HIS A 12 -0.54 -7.27 3.54
N THR A 13 -0.36 -6.92 2.27
CA THR A 13 -1.47 -6.64 1.36
C THR A 13 -2.20 -7.94 1.03
N ARG A 14 -3.52 -7.98 1.25
CA ARG A 14 -4.40 -9.13 0.97
C ARG A 14 -5.07 -9.01 -0.39
N SER A 15 -5.53 -7.83 -0.73
CA SER A 15 -6.13 -7.52 -2.01
C SER A 15 -5.86 -6.05 -2.36
N SER A 16 -6.11 -5.71 -3.61
CA SER A 16 -5.98 -4.34 -4.08
C SER A 16 -6.97 -4.07 -5.20
N PHE A 17 -7.42 -2.83 -5.29
CA PHE A 17 -8.31 -2.37 -6.32
C PHE A 17 -7.80 -1.05 -6.92
N GLN A 18 -7.96 -0.90 -8.24
CA GLN A 18 -7.53 0.31 -8.94
C GLN A 18 -8.65 1.36 -8.85
N VAL A 19 -8.41 2.44 -8.11
CA VAL A 19 -9.42 3.49 -7.88
C VAL A 19 -9.43 4.51 -9.02
N SER A 20 -8.25 4.84 -9.56
CA SER A 20 -8.07 5.71 -10.73
C SER A 20 -6.88 5.23 -11.55
N SER A 21 -6.57 5.83 -12.70
CA SER A 21 -5.37 5.47 -13.47
C SER A 21 -4.05 5.64 -12.70
N LEU A 22 -4.04 6.48 -11.66
CA LEU A 22 -2.84 6.80 -10.88
C LEU A 22 -2.90 6.32 -9.43
N THR A 23 -4.06 5.90 -8.92
CA THR A 23 -4.25 5.54 -7.52
C THR A 23 -4.73 4.10 -7.36
N LYS A 24 -4.04 3.36 -6.50
CA LYS A 24 -4.35 1.99 -6.12
C LYS A 24 -4.66 1.90 -4.64
N GLU A 25 -5.82 1.35 -4.31
CA GLU A 25 -6.21 1.01 -2.95
C GLU A 25 -5.67 -0.38 -2.60
N ARG A 26 -5.13 -0.54 -1.39
CA ARG A 26 -4.64 -1.81 -0.85
C ARG A 26 -5.26 -2.10 0.50
N TYR A 27 -5.78 -3.31 0.65
CA TYR A 27 -6.25 -3.85 1.91
C TYR A 27 -5.09 -4.57 2.59
N ASN A 28 -4.70 -4.12 3.78
CA ASN A 28 -3.56 -4.64 4.52
C ASN A 28 -4.01 -5.26 5.83
N GLN A 29 -3.40 -6.38 6.20
CA GLN A 29 -3.61 -7.04 7.49
C GLN A 29 -2.28 -7.11 8.24
N CYS A 30 -2.27 -6.63 9.48
CA CYS A 30 -1.14 -6.75 10.38
C CYS A 30 -0.84 -8.23 10.68
N GLN A 31 0.44 -8.62 10.62
CA GLN A 31 0.87 -9.99 10.92
C GLN A 31 0.93 -10.31 12.40
N ASN A 32 1.01 -9.29 13.26
CA ASN A 32 0.94 -9.50 14.70
C ASN A 32 -0.48 -9.94 15.06
N ILE A 33 -0.64 -11.23 15.40
CA ILE A 33 -1.94 -11.84 15.72
C ILE A 33 -2.65 -11.15 16.89
N ASN A 34 -1.91 -10.57 17.83
CA ASN A 34 -2.48 -9.82 18.94
C ASN A 34 -3.03 -8.47 18.50
N CYS A 35 -2.53 -7.91 17.39
CA CYS A 35 -3.02 -6.67 16.82
C CYS A 35 -4.14 -6.93 15.80
N SER A 36 -3.93 -7.86 14.86
CA SER A 36 -4.87 -8.25 13.79
C SER A 36 -5.49 -7.08 13.00
N HIS A 37 -4.92 -5.87 13.11
CA HIS A 37 -5.46 -4.67 12.52
C HIS A 37 -5.52 -4.81 11.00
N THR A 38 -6.71 -4.56 10.46
CA THR A 38 -6.99 -4.59 9.03
C THR A 38 -7.34 -3.18 8.59
N PHE A 39 -6.61 -2.66 7.62
CA PHE A 39 -6.68 -1.25 7.23
C PHE A 39 -6.40 -1.07 5.75
N VAL A 40 -6.84 0.07 5.22
CA VAL A 40 -6.71 0.42 3.81
C VAL A 40 -5.64 1.50 3.63
N THR A 41 -4.90 1.43 2.53
CA THR A 41 -3.93 2.46 2.12
C THR A 41 -4.11 2.80 0.65
N HIS A 42 -3.98 4.08 0.29
CA HIS A 42 -3.93 4.53 -1.10
C HIS A 42 -2.47 4.78 -1.52
N GLU A 43 -1.99 4.04 -2.51
CA GLU A 43 -0.75 4.35 -3.21
C GLU A 43 -1.09 5.14 -4.47
N THR A 44 -0.54 6.36 -4.60
CA THR A 44 -0.80 7.24 -5.73
C THR A 44 0.50 7.61 -6.43
N PHE A 45 0.55 7.45 -7.74
CA PHE A 45 1.61 8.03 -8.56
C PHE A 45 1.52 9.55 -8.50
N VAL A 46 2.61 10.20 -8.08
CA VAL A 46 2.67 11.66 -7.95
C VAL A 46 3.45 12.28 -9.11
N ARG A 47 4.68 11.81 -9.35
CA ARG A 47 5.55 12.31 -10.41
C ARG A 47 6.69 11.34 -10.68
N SER A 48 7.24 11.40 -11.89
CA SER A 48 8.51 10.76 -12.23
C SER A 48 9.68 11.63 -11.78
N ILE A 49 10.74 11.00 -11.26
CA ILE A 49 12.04 11.67 -11.04
C ILE A 49 12.88 11.65 -12.32
N ALA A 50 12.77 10.58 -13.10
CA ALA A 50 13.34 10.42 -14.42
C ALA A 50 12.41 9.54 -15.26
N THR A 51 12.37 9.78 -16.57
CA THR A 51 11.67 8.92 -17.54
C THR A 51 12.69 8.26 -18.46
N PRO A 52 12.41 7.06 -18.98
CA PRO A 52 13.21 6.48 -20.06
C PRO A 52 13.32 7.50 -21.21
N LYS A 53 14.50 7.59 -21.84
CA LYS A 53 14.64 8.37 -23.08
C LYS A 53 13.87 7.62 -24.17
N GLU A 54 13.00 8.33 -24.88
CA GLU A 54 12.42 7.81 -26.12
C GLU A 54 13.56 7.51 -27.10
N SER A 55 13.53 6.32 -27.70
CA SER A 55 14.54 5.83 -28.66
C SER A 55 14.40 6.47 -30.02
#